data_AF-A0A378QH70-F1
#
_entry.id   AF-A0A378QH70-F1
#
_cell.length_a   1.000
_cell.length_b   1.000
_cell.length_c   1.000
_cell.angle_alpha   90.00
_cell.angle_beta   90.00
_cell.angle_gamma   90.00
#
_symmetry.space_group_name_H-M   'P 1'
#
loop_
_entity.id
_entity.type
_entity.pdbx_description
1 polymer ?
#
loop_
_entity_poly.entity_id
_entity_poly.type
_entity_poly.pdbx_seq_one_letter_code
_entity_poly.pdbx_strand_id
1 'polypeptide(L)' 'MLVQLYIFNKSNGLFLYQDIGNPDHVISDLGDDKDFTLTPPPDDTKVWRWVDNHWE' A
#
# COMPACT_ATOMS: atom_id res chain seq x y z
N MET A 1 -17.23 9.09 -0.58
CA MET A 1 -15.83 9.57 -0.58
C MET A 1 -14.98 8.42 -1.05
N LEU A 2 -14.00 8.67 -1.93
CA LEU A 2 -13.04 7.64 -2.34
C LEU A 2 -11.70 7.91 -1.65
N VAL A 3 -10.99 6.86 -1.28
CA VAL A 3 -9.62 6.89 -0.78
C VAL A 3 -8.73 6.11 -1.72
N GLN A 4 -7.50 6.58 -1.92
CA GLN A 4 -6.45 5.86 -2.63
C GLN A 4 -5.44 5.36 -1.59
N LEU A 5 -5.21 4.04 -1.59
CA LEU A 5 -4.27 3.36 -0.71
C LEU A 5 -3.15 2.71 -1.54
N TYR A 6 -1.95 2.68 -0.97
CA TYR A 6 -0.80 1.96 -1.53
C TYR A 6 -0.51 0.76 -0.65
N ILE A 7 -0.76 -0.44 -1.18
CA ILE A 7 -0.76 -1.68 -0.42
C ILE A 7 0.61 -2.33 -0.51
N PHE A 8 1.13 -2.76 0.63
CA PHE A 8 2.40 -3.46 0.73
C PHE A 8 2.31 -4.70 1.63
N ASN A 9 3.24 -5.62 1.45
CA ASN A 9 3.33 -6.82 2.28
C ASN A 9 3.93 -6.48 3.66
N LYS A 10 3.24 -6.83 4.75
CA LYS A 10 3.67 -6.52 6.13
C LYS A 10 5.03 -7.12 6.50
N SER A 11 5.36 -8.29 5.96
CA SER A 11 6.54 -9.05 6.38
C SER A 11 7.84 -8.48 5.81
N ASN A 12 7.79 -7.85 4.63
CA ASN A 12 8.98 -7.46 3.89
C ASN A 12 8.90 -6.06 3.26
N GLY A 13 7.81 -5.33 3.49
CA GLY A 13 7.55 -3.99 2.98
C GLY A 13 7.24 -3.91 1.49
N LEU A 14 7.25 -5.02 0.75
CA LEU A 14 7.15 -5.02 -0.71
C LEU A 14 5.86 -4.33 -1.20
N PHE A 15 6.00 -3.31 -2.04
CA PHE A 15 4.86 -2.71 -2.74
C PHE A 15 4.17 -3.75 -3.64
N LEU A 16 2.84 -3.82 -3.55
CA LEU A 16 2.04 -4.81 -4.28
C LEU A 16 1.18 -4.15 -5.35
N TYR A 17 0.31 -3.21 -4.94
CA TYR A 17 -0.63 -2.53 -5.82
C TYR A 17 -1.20 -1.28 -5.17
N GLN A 18 -1.81 -0.41 -5.98
CA GLN A 18 -2.67 0.67 -5.50
C GLN A 18 -4.13 0.25 -5.58
N ASP A 19 -4.95 0.73 -4.65
CA ASP A 19 -6.40 0.50 -4.64
C ASP A 19 -7.15 1.81 -4.39
N ILE A 20 -8.27 2.01 -5.09
CA ILE A 20 -9.08 3.22 -5.01
C ILE A 20 -10.53 2.83 -4.81
N GLY A 21 -11.10 3.20 -3.67
CA GLY A 21 -12.45 2.78 -3.34
C GLY A 21 -13.04 3.49 -2.14
N ASN A 22 -14.21 3.00 -1.72
CA ASN A 22 -14.78 3.40 -0.45
C ASN A 22 -13.90 2.83 0.69
N PRO A 23 -13.43 3.66 1.65
CA PRO A 23 -12.52 3.24 2.71
C PRO A 23 -12.92 1.95 3.42
N ASP A 24 -14.21 1.79 3.73
CA ASP A 24 -14.70 0.62 4.47
C ASP A 24 -14.49 -0.67 3.68
N HIS A 25 -14.66 -0.61 2.35
CA HIS A 25 -14.46 -1.75 1.46
C HIS A 25 -12.99 -2.04 1.20
N VAL A 26 -12.18 -1.00 0.96
CA VAL A 26 -10.74 -1.21 0.68
C VAL A 26 -10.02 -1.79 1.91
N ILE A 27 -10.44 -1.37 3.11
CA ILE A 27 -9.88 -1.89 4.36
C ILE A 27 -10.42 -3.28 4.67
N SER A 28 -11.71 -3.57 4.41
CA SER A 28 -12.27 -4.91 4.67
C SER A 28 -11.66 -6.00 3.79
N ASP A 29 -11.27 -5.64 2.56
CA ASP A 29 -10.69 -6.57 1.59
C ASP A 29 -9.18 -6.76 1.79
N LEU A 30 -8.58 -6.04 2.76
CA LEU A 30 -7.18 -6.16 3.08
C LEU A 30 -6.92 -7.49 3.82
N GLY A 31 -6.17 -8.39 3.18
CA GLY A 31 -5.70 -9.62 3.84
C GLY A 31 -4.75 -9.32 5.01
N ASP A 32 -4.71 -10.21 6.00
CA ASP A 32 -3.89 -10.05 7.21
C ASP A 32 -2.39 -9.87 6.92
N ASP A 33 -1.91 -10.39 5.80
CA ASP A 33 -0.52 -10.31 5.31
C ASP A 33 -0.15 -8.94 4.72
N LYS A 34 -1.12 -8.03 4.56
CA LYS A 34 -0.97 -6.74 3.90
C LYS A 34 -1.21 -5.58 4.85
N ASP A 35 -0.51 -4.49 4.58
CA ASP A 35 -0.74 -3.19 5.19
C ASP A 35 -0.82 -2.12 4.11
N PHE A 36 -1.08 -0.89 4.51
CA PHE A 36 -1.22 0.22 3.59
C PHE A 36 -0.54 1.50 4.06
N THR A 37 -0.22 2.35 3.09
CA THR A 37 0.17 3.74 3.31
C THR A 37 -0.63 4.64 2.38
N LEU A 38 -0.73 5.92 2.75
CA LEU A 38 -1.27 6.98 1.91
C LEU A 38 -0.19 7.66 1.06
N THR A 39 1.07 7.29 1.26
CA THR A 39 2.22 7.84 0.53
C THR A 39 2.46 7.02 -0.75
N PRO A 40 2.40 7.63 -1.94
CA PRO A 40 2.73 6.92 -3.19
C PRO A 40 4.21 6.50 -3.23
N PRO A 41 4.54 5.38 -3.87
CA PRO A 41 5.90 5.13 -4.33
C PRO A 41 6.39 6.30 -5.20
N PRO A 42 7.69 6.68 -5.12
CA PRO A 42 8.20 7.83 -5.88
C PRO A 42 8.04 7.70 -7.40
N ASP A 43 8.17 6.50 -7.95
CA ASP A 43 8.07 6.19 -9.37
C ASP A 43 7.88 4.69 -9.63
N ASP A 44 7.77 4.30 -10.90
CA ASP A 44 7.66 2.90 -11.35
C ASP A 44 9.00 2.33 -11.86
N THR A 45 10.13 2.98 -11.57
CA THR A 45 11.44 2.57 -12.12
C THR A 45 11.98 1.30 -11.49
N LYS A 46 11.53 0.99 -10.28
CA LYS A 46 11.91 -0.20 -9.52
C LYS A 46 10.77 -0.67 -8.63
N VAL A 47 10.98 -1.85 -8.05
CA VAL A 47 10.13 -2.40 -7.00
C VAL A 47 10.51 -1.73 -5.68
N TRP A 48 9.54 -1.04 -5.07
CA TRP A 48 9.72 -0.33 -3.80
C TRP A 48 9.39 -1.18 -2.59
N ARG A 49 9.99 -0.84 -1.44
CA ARG A 49 9.64 -1.39 -0.14
C ARG A 49 9.33 -0.29 0.86
N TRP A 50 8.27 -0.48 1.65
CA TRP A 50 7.95 0.37 2.78
C TRP A 50 8.78 -0.05 3.98
N VAL A 51 9.74 0.78 4.38
CA VAL A 51 10.67 0.56 5.49
C VAL A 51 10.68 1.82 6.34
N ASP A 52 10.59 1.71 7.66
CA ASP A 52 10.68 2.84 8.59
C ASP A 52 9.89 4.10 8.15
N ASN A 53 8.64 3.89 7.73
CA ASN A 53 7.70 4.93 7.27
C ASN A 53 8.09 5.69 5.97
N HIS A 54 8.89 5.08 5.10
CA HIS A 54 9.20 5.63 3.78
C HIS A 54 9.45 4.53 2.73
N TRP A 55 9.50 4.91 1.45
CA TRP A 55 9.79 4.01 0.34
C TRP A 55 11.30 3.93 0.07
N GLU A 56 11.83 2.71 0.05
CA GLU A 56 13.23 2.35 -0.28
C GLU A 56 13.36 1.40 -1.46
#